data_AF-A0A1V4ZKB0-F1
#
_entry.id   AF-A0A1V4ZKB0-F1
#
_cell.length_a   1.000
_cell.length_b   1.000
_cell.length_c   1.000
_cell.angle_alpha   90.00
_cell.angle_beta   90.00
_cell.angle_gamma   90.00
#
_symmetry.space_group_name_H-M   'P 1'
#
loop_
_entity.id
_entity.type
_entity.pdbx_description
1 polymer ?
#
loop_
_entity_poly.entity_id
_entity_poly.type
_entity_poly.pdbx_seq_one_letter_code
_entity_poly.pdbx_strand_id
1 'polypeptide(L)' 'MKTVHQCWECGKVHDTLEAAQNCHKAPTQSFIKGYDRWYKRKGLLGN' A
#
# COMPACT_ATOMS: atom_id res chain seq x y z
N MET A 1 -11.46 -3.71 2.97
CA MET A 1 -10.39 -2.83 2.42
C MET A 1 -9.60 -2.31 3.61
N LYS A 2 -8.27 -2.43 3.63
CA LYS A 2 -7.47 -1.90 4.75
C LYS A 2 -6.55 -0.80 4.22
N THR A 3 -6.63 0.40 4.78
CA THR A 3 -5.61 1.43 4.52
C THR A 3 -4.34 1.01 5.23
N VAL A 4 -3.21 1.12 4.54
CA VAL A 4 -1.89 0.89 5.11
C VAL A 4 -1.02 2.10 4.81
N HIS A 5 -0.02 2.32 5.67
CA HIS A 5 0.77 3.54 5.69
C HIS A 5 2.25 3.19 5.57
N GLN A 6 2.92 3.67 4.53
CA GLN A 6 4.33 3.42 4.28
C GLN A 6 5.19 4.62 4.65
N CYS A 7 6.22 4.37 5.45
CA CYS A 7 7.28 5.34 5.72
C CYS A 7 8.16 5.49 4.47
N TRP A 8 8.41 6.73 4.03
CA TRP A 8 9.27 6.98 2.85
C TRP A 8 10.74 6.65 3.09
N GLU A 9 11.25 6.83 4.31
CA GLU A 9 12.68 6.64 4.62
C GLU A 9 13.10 5.17 4.53
N CYS A 10 12.31 4.27 5.09
CA CYS A 10 12.64 2.84 5.18
C CYS A 10 11.75 1.94 4.32
N GLY A 11 10.73 2.50 3.66
CA GLY A 11 9.77 1.73 2.86
C GLY A 11 8.87 0.78 3.66
N LYS A 12 8.99 0.76 5.00
CA LYS A 12 8.21 -0.13 5.88
C LYS A 12 6.75 0.28 5.90
N VAL A 13 5.87 -0.71 5.88
CA VAL A 13 4.42 -0.54 5.91
C VAL A 13 3.91 -0.78 7.33
N HIS A 14 3.04 0.11 7.79
CA HIS A 14 2.41 0.13 9.10
C HIS A 14 0.88 0.12 8.95
N ASP A 15 0.19 -0.44 9.93
CA ASP A 15 -1.28 -0.49 9.95
C ASP A 15 -1.93 0.83 10.37
N THR A 16 -1.18 1.76 10.97
CA THR A 16 -1.68 3.09 11.39
C THR A 16 -0.81 4.22 10.86
N LEU A 17 -1.42 5.38 10.60
CA LEU A 17 -0.72 6.58 10.15
C LEU A 17 0.30 7.05 11.17
N GLU A 18 -0.07 7.04 12.45
CA GLU A 18 0.78 7.48 13.55
C GLU A 18 2.05 6.62 13.66
N ALA A 19 1.93 5.30 13.49
CA ALA A 19 3.10 4.42 13.52
C ALA A 19 4.05 4.66 12.34
N ALA A 20 3.51 4.95 11.15
CA ALA A 20 4.32 5.27 9.97
C ALA A 20 5.00 6.65 10.08
N GLN A 21 4.28 7.66 10.58
CA GLN A 21 4.83 9.00 10.83
C GLN A 21 5.93 8.95 11.90
N ASN A 22 5.72 8.19 12.98
CA ASN A 22 6.70 8.07 14.06
C ASN A 22 7.86 7.13 13.76
N CYS A 23 7.80 6.32 12.69
CA CYS A 23 8.87 5.37 12.38
C CYS A 23 10.23 6.05 12.17
N HIS A 24 10.26 7.17 11.43
CA HIS A 24 11.46 7.99 11.20
C HIS A 24 11.18 9.50 11.28
N LYS A 25 9.99 9.90 11.78
CA LYS A 25 9.52 11.30 11.73
C LYS A 25 9.56 11.89 10.32
N ALA A 26 9.23 11.06 9.33
CA ALA A 26 9.40 11.37 7.92
C ALA A 26 8.08 11.28 7.15
N PRO A 27 8.04 11.80 5.90
CA PRO A 27 6.84 11.74 5.08
C PRO A 27 6.30 10.31 4.96
N THR A 28 4.97 10.20 5.01
CA THR A 28 4.26 8.92 4.96
C THR A 28 3.31 8.91 3.78
N GLN A 29 3.31 7.81 3.02
CA GLN A 29 2.34 7.58 1.95
C GLN A 29 1.29 6.57 2.41
N SER A 30 0.02 6.87 2.17
CA SER A 30 -1.09 5.99 2.53
C SER A 30 -1.68 5.36 1.28
N PHE A 31 -1.91 4.05 1.31
CA PHE A 31 -2.54 3.32 0.21
C PHE A 31 -3.57 2.31 0.72
N ILE A 32 -4.58 2.03 -0.11
CA ILE A 32 -5.62 1.08 0.22
C ILE A 32 -5.16 -0.31 -0.22
N LYS A 33 -4.77 -1.15 0.75
CA LYS A 33 -4.50 -2.58 0.57
C LYS A 33 -5.80 -3.26 0.14
N GLY A 34 -5.89 -3.54 -1.16
CA GLY A 34 -7.08 -4.11 -1.80
C GLY A 34 -7.26 -3.71 -3.27
N TYR A 35 -6.61 -2.63 -3.74
CA TYR A 35 -6.58 -2.28 -5.16
C TYR A 35 -5.54 -3.07 -5.98
N ASP A 36 -4.84 -4.01 -5.35
CA ASP A 36 -3.98 -5.00 -6.02
C ASP A 36 -4.72 -6.32 -6.30
N ARG A 37 -6.06 -6.28 -6.40
CA ARG A 37 -6.69 -7.21 -7.34
C ARG A 37 -6.29 -6.71 -8.73
N TRP A 38 -5.09 -7.14 -9.15
CA TRP A 38 -4.91 -7.61 -10.52
C TRP A 38 -6.12 -8.50 -10.82
N TYR A 39 -7.18 -7.89 -11.33
CA TYR A 39 -8.03 -8.55 -12.30
C TYR A 39 -7.07 -8.90 -13.43
N LYS A 40 -6.32 -10.01 -13.28
CA LYS A 40 -6.13 -10.92 -14.39
C LYS A 40 -7.56 -11.23 -14.81
N ARG A 41 -8.09 -10.38 -15.68
CA ARG A 41 -9.22 -10.71 -16.51
C ARG A 41 -8.70 -11.95 -17.24
N LYS A 42 -9.04 -13.14 -16.72
CA LYS A 42 -9.04 -14.36 -17.52
C LYS A 42 -10.11 -14.10 -18.58
N GLY A 43 -9.70 -13.35 -19.59
CA GLY A 43 -10.55 -12.76 -20.59
C GLY A 43 -9.73 -12.72 -21.85
N LEU A 44 -9.69 -13.85 -22.54
CA LEU A 44 -9.88 -13.91 -23.98
C LEU A 44 -9.01 -12.95 -24.79
N LEU A 45 -7.72 -13.28 -24.91
CA LEU A 45 -6.93 -13.11 -26.13
C LEU A 45 -6.05 -14.38 -26.16
N GLY A 46 -6.42 -15.50 -26.78
CA GLY A 46 -7.30 -15.66 -27.93
C GLY A 46 -6.47 -15.48 -29.20
N ASN A 47 -5.95 -16.62 -29.69
CA ASN A 47 -5.09 -16.83 -30.86
C ASN A 47 -3.58 -16.66 -30.65
#